data_AF-A0A660PG62-F1
#
_entry.id   AF-A0A660PG62-F1
#
_cell.length_a   1.000
_cell.length_b   1.000
_cell.length_c   1.000
_cell.angle_alpha   90.00
_cell.angle_beta   90.00
_cell.angle_gamma   90.00
#
_symmetry.space_group_name_H-M   'P 1'
#
loop_
_entity.id
_entity.type
_entity.pdbx_description
1 polymer ?
#
loop_
_entity_poly.entity_id
_entity_poly.type
_entity_poly.pdbx_seq_one_letter_code
_entity_poly.pdbx_strand_id
1 'polypeptide(L)'
;MSDKILISTIKILFIFSLISMLVTNSFSQESILNGTSSAGVVGAPVKFNCDYNDVLGMPGVEVMMHYGNQADTVFNDIPMTLMDEDPYYSFTYETDILFQNTLDILCYYFSAREESLLVTQSPFNADDIFPPPTYSYADMIEDPEGDTLPGTGGGWLDITRSGITYSDSRIYAYMSNATGEWPTSQGYDTYFFYCLGFIDTSSTNVWFFSMVYVDIPFIASPGLYKLSLIDTSFYRIGDIDYDISDSNLHM
;
A
#
# COMPACT_ATOMS: atom_id res chain seq x y z
N MET A 1 42.32 22.50 14.21
CA MET A 1 42.05 22.35 12.76
C MET A 1 40.67 21.74 12.67
N SER A 2 39.74 22.50 12.12
CA SER A 2 38.33 22.12 11.95
C SER A 2 38.23 21.38 10.63
N ASP A 3 38.03 20.07 10.70
CA ASP A 3 37.73 19.24 9.53
C ASP A 3 36.27 19.50 9.13
N LYS A 4 36.06 20.64 8.47
CA LYS A 4 34.93 20.81 7.56
C LYS A 4 35.22 19.95 6.34
N ILE A 5 34.90 18.65 6.44
CA ILE A 5 34.74 17.82 5.27
C ILE A 5 33.63 18.46 4.45
N LEU A 6 34.02 18.89 3.26
CA LEU A 6 33.19 19.50 2.25
C LEU A 6 32.14 18.46 1.84
N ILE A 7 30.95 18.51 2.45
CA ILE A 7 29.75 17.81 1.97
C ILE A 7 29.30 18.56 0.71
N SER A 8 30.09 18.47 -0.36
CA SER A 8 29.68 18.97 -1.66
C SER A 8 28.85 17.87 -2.32
N THR A 9 27.53 18.05 -2.21
CA THR A 9 26.55 17.52 -3.15
C THR A 9 26.16 16.06 -2.96
N ILE A 10 25.65 15.71 -1.77
CA ILE A 10 24.67 14.61 -1.69
C ILE A 10 23.39 15.10 -2.37
N LYS A 11 23.15 14.69 -3.62
CA LYS A 11 21.83 14.82 -4.23
C LYS A 11 20.94 13.74 -3.64
N ILE A 12 20.21 14.07 -2.59
CA ILE A 12 19.18 13.18 -2.06
C ILE A 12 17.93 13.38 -2.92
N LEU A 13 17.67 12.45 -3.82
CA LEU A 13 16.39 12.37 -4.51
C LEU A 13 15.48 11.48 -3.68
N PHE A 14 14.56 12.08 -2.94
CA PHE A 14 13.48 11.36 -2.29
C PHE A 14 12.31 11.27 -3.27
N ILE A 15 12.00 10.07 -3.74
CA ILE A 15 10.69 9.78 -4.33
C ILE A 15 9.84 9.27 -3.19
N PHE A 16 8.86 10.06 -2.77
CA PHE A 16 7.89 9.68 -1.76
C PHE A 16 6.61 9.25 -2.48
N SER A 17 6.23 7.97 -2.37
CA SER A 17 4.82 7.61 -2.45
C SER A 17 4.18 7.98 -1.11
N LEU A 18 3.20 8.89 -1.14
CA LEU A 18 2.49 9.33 0.06
C LEU A 18 1.31 8.38 0.30
N ILE A 19 1.43 7.52 1.31
CA ILE A 19 0.35 6.61 1.71
C ILE A 19 -0.31 7.15 2.98
N SER A 20 -1.61 7.38 2.94
CA SER A 20 -2.41 7.64 4.15
C SER A 20 -2.99 6.32 4.66
N MET A 21 -2.47 5.79 5.76
CA MET A 21 -3.06 4.62 6.42
C MET A 21 -4.05 5.09 7.49
N LEU A 22 -5.33 4.78 7.27
CA LEU A 22 -6.38 4.91 8.28
C LEU A 22 -6.40 3.65 9.14
N VAL A 23 -5.72 3.67 10.28
CA VAL A 23 -5.89 2.63 11.32
C VAL A 23 -7.08 3.02 12.17
N THR A 24 -8.20 2.29 12.05
CA THR A 24 -9.41 2.55 12.83
C THR A 24 -9.19 2.17 14.29
N ASN A 25 -8.76 3.12 15.11
CA ASN A 25 -8.94 3.04 16.56
C ASN A 25 -10.20 3.80 16.96
N SER A 26 -11.06 3.09 17.67
CA SER A 26 -12.37 3.48 18.18
C SER A 26 -12.45 4.92 18.71
N PHE A 27 -12.84 5.89 17.86
CA PHE A 27 -13.64 7.09 18.17
C PHE A 27 -13.93 7.84 16.85
N SER A 28 -15.08 7.53 16.23
CA SER A 28 -15.76 8.27 15.16
C SER A 28 -14.94 8.76 13.94
N GLN A 29 -14.19 7.88 13.28
CA GLN A 29 -13.82 8.06 11.87
C GLN A 29 -14.61 7.02 11.08
N GLU A 30 -15.53 7.45 10.21
CA GLU A 30 -16.24 6.53 9.33
C GLU A 30 -15.23 5.86 8.39
N SER A 31 -15.29 4.53 8.26
CA SER A 31 -14.44 3.81 7.31
C SER A 31 -14.75 4.34 5.90
N ILE A 32 -13.72 4.69 5.13
CA ILE A 32 -13.92 5.20 3.76
C ILE A 32 -14.65 4.17 2.90
N LEU A 33 -14.39 2.87 3.16
CA LEU A 33 -15.08 1.74 2.57
C LEU A 33 -15.74 0.93 3.67
N ASN A 34 -17.06 0.76 3.62
CA ASN A 34 -17.80 -0.05 4.59
C ASN A 34 -18.65 -1.09 3.89
N GLY A 35 -18.30 -2.36 4.09
CA GLY A 35 -18.91 -3.49 3.41
C GLY A 35 -19.95 -4.22 4.25
N THR A 36 -21.02 -4.67 3.62
CA THR A 36 -21.97 -5.63 4.16
C THR A 36 -22.29 -6.71 3.14
N SER A 37 -22.76 -7.86 3.61
CA SER A 37 -23.16 -8.97 2.76
C SER A 37 -24.44 -9.62 3.27
N SER A 38 -25.22 -10.13 2.34
CA SER A 38 -26.36 -11.00 2.64
C SER A 38 -25.90 -12.42 3.02
N ALA A 39 -26.78 -13.20 3.65
CA ALA A 39 -26.48 -14.59 3.97
C ALA A 39 -26.32 -15.42 2.69
N GLY A 40 -25.25 -16.21 2.62
CA GLY A 40 -24.97 -17.09 1.49
C GLY A 40 -25.76 -18.40 1.52
N VAL A 41 -26.39 -18.75 0.39
CA VAL A 41 -26.96 -20.08 0.13
C VAL A 41 -26.47 -20.55 -1.23
N VAL A 42 -25.97 -21.79 -1.33
CA VAL A 42 -25.48 -22.34 -2.60
C VAL A 42 -26.59 -22.31 -3.65
N GLY A 43 -26.25 -21.84 -4.86
CA GLY A 43 -27.20 -21.71 -5.96
C GLY A 43 -28.13 -20.51 -5.86
N ALA A 44 -27.94 -19.62 -4.87
CA ALA A 44 -28.59 -18.31 -4.79
C ALA A 44 -27.53 -17.19 -4.82
N PRO A 45 -27.84 -16.02 -5.42
CA PRO A 45 -26.92 -14.90 -5.44
C PRO A 45 -26.74 -14.34 -4.02
N VAL A 46 -25.49 -14.08 -3.67
CA VAL A 46 -25.12 -13.35 -2.45
C VAL A 46 -24.88 -11.90 -2.85
N LYS A 47 -25.68 -11.01 -2.28
CA LYS A 47 -25.53 -9.57 -2.42
C LYS A 47 -24.43 -9.04 -1.51
N PHE A 48 -23.62 -8.14 -2.05
CA PHE A 48 -22.61 -7.37 -1.33
C PHE A 48 -22.89 -5.89 -1.56
N ASN A 49 -22.88 -5.12 -0.48
CA ASN A 49 -23.04 -3.68 -0.52
C ASN A 49 -21.78 -3.03 0.06
N CYS A 50 -21.30 -1.97 -0.57
CA CYS A 50 -20.18 -1.18 -0.09
C CYS A 50 -20.59 0.29 -0.07
N ASP A 51 -20.58 0.90 1.11
CA ASP A 51 -20.66 2.35 1.22
C ASP A 51 -19.27 2.93 0.94
N TYR A 52 -19.18 3.80 -0.07
CA TYR A 52 -17.99 4.56 -0.40
C TYR A 52 -18.33 6.05 -0.37
N ASN A 53 -17.82 6.74 0.65
CA ASN A 53 -17.93 8.19 0.72
C ASN A 53 -16.72 8.79 0.00
N ASP A 54 -16.96 9.40 -1.16
CA ASP A 54 -15.94 10.09 -1.93
C ASP A 54 -15.49 11.38 -1.26
N VAL A 55 -14.62 11.22 -0.24
CA VAL A 55 -14.06 12.32 0.54
C VAL A 55 -13.07 13.18 -0.27
N LEU A 56 -12.63 12.69 -1.43
CA LEU A 56 -11.65 13.36 -2.29
C LEU A 56 -12.29 14.02 -3.52
N GLY A 57 -13.59 13.80 -3.77
CA GLY A 57 -14.31 14.38 -4.89
C GLY A 57 -13.83 13.83 -6.24
N MET A 58 -13.43 12.57 -6.29
CA MET A 58 -12.89 11.88 -7.44
C MET A 58 -13.97 11.69 -8.53
N PRO A 59 -13.85 12.35 -9.69
CA PRO A 59 -14.79 12.12 -10.78
C PRO A 59 -14.55 10.74 -11.42
N GLY A 60 -15.62 9.96 -11.61
CA GLY A 60 -15.52 8.69 -12.37
C GLY A 60 -14.84 7.54 -11.62
N VAL A 61 -14.97 7.50 -10.29
CA VAL A 61 -14.48 6.38 -9.47
C VAL A 61 -15.11 5.05 -9.89
N GLU A 62 -14.26 4.05 -10.08
CA GLU A 62 -14.66 2.65 -10.18
C GLU A 62 -14.53 1.99 -8.81
N VAL A 63 -15.66 1.53 -8.25
CA VAL A 63 -15.68 0.73 -7.03
C VAL A 63 -15.66 -0.75 -7.39
N MET A 64 -14.68 -1.46 -6.84
CA MET A 64 -14.43 -2.87 -7.12
C MET A 64 -14.54 -3.68 -5.83
N MET A 65 -15.09 -4.88 -5.95
CA MET A 65 -15.00 -5.92 -4.93
C MET A 65 -13.99 -6.97 -5.39
N HIS A 66 -13.09 -7.32 -4.49
CA HIS A 66 -12.10 -8.38 -4.66
C HIS A 66 -12.51 -9.55 -3.76
N TYR A 67 -12.63 -10.77 -4.30
CA TYR A 67 -13.09 -11.92 -3.53
C TYR A 67 -12.46 -13.26 -3.92
N GLY A 68 -12.35 -14.17 -2.96
CA GLY A 68 -11.83 -15.51 -3.16
C GLY A 68 -12.08 -16.41 -1.96
N ASN A 69 -11.79 -17.70 -2.10
CA ASN A 69 -11.69 -18.58 -0.95
C ASN A 69 -10.45 -18.27 -0.15
N GLN A 70 -10.47 -18.61 1.14
CA GLN A 70 -9.29 -18.50 2.00
C GLN A 70 -8.06 -19.25 1.44
N ALA A 71 -8.27 -20.35 0.70
CA ALA A 71 -7.21 -21.13 0.08
C ALA A 71 -6.75 -20.58 -1.29
N ASP A 72 -7.47 -19.61 -1.85
CA ASP A 72 -7.17 -19.07 -3.17
C ASP A 72 -5.95 -18.12 -3.08
N THR A 73 -5.04 -18.26 -4.03
CA THR A 73 -3.86 -17.40 -4.15
C THR A 73 -4.05 -16.27 -5.16
N VAL A 74 -5.27 -16.07 -5.62
CA VAL A 74 -5.66 -15.04 -6.59
C VAL A 74 -7.08 -14.62 -6.26
N PHE A 75 -7.30 -13.32 -6.08
CA PHE A 75 -8.64 -12.76 -5.91
C PHE A 75 -9.31 -12.57 -7.29
N ASN A 76 -10.62 -12.76 -7.31
CA ASN A 76 -11.46 -12.39 -8.44
C ASN A 76 -11.94 -10.96 -8.24
N ASP A 77 -11.99 -10.20 -9.34
CA ASP A 77 -12.44 -8.81 -9.32
C ASP A 77 -13.81 -8.70 -9.96
N ILE A 78 -14.70 -7.94 -9.33
CA ILE A 78 -16.02 -7.63 -9.89
C ILE A 78 -16.34 -6.15 -9.67
N PRO A 79 -16.75 -5.41 -10.71
CA PRO A 79 -17.20 -4.04 -10.55
C PRO A 79 -18.50 -4.00 -9.75
N MET A 80 -18.64 -2.95 -8.93
CA MET A 80 -19.86 -2.66 -8.20
C MET A 80 -20.61 -1.50 -8.87
N THR A 81 -21.94 -1.56 -8.82
CA THR A 81 -22.81 -0.56 -9.43
C THR A 81 -23.40 0.35 -8.36
N LEU A 82 -23.40 1.66 -8.58
CA LEU A 82 -24.06 2.60 -7.67
C LEU A 82 -25.56 2.29 -7.58
N MET A 83 -26.11 2.29 -6.37
CA MET A 83 -27.55 2.15 -6.13
C MET A 83 -28.28 3.47 -6.38
N ASP A 84 -28.29 3.92 -7.64
CA ASP A 84 -28.92 5.17 -8.08
C ASP A 84 -30.41 5.03 -8.45
N GLU A 85 -30.98 3.83 -8.26
CA GLU A 85 -32.40 3.53 -8.41
C GLU A 85 -33.03 3.09 -7.07
N ASP A 86 -34.37 3.06 -7.00
CA ASP A 86 -35.11 2.74 -5.77
C ASP A 86 -34.73 1.38 -5.16
N PRO A 87 -34.33 1.29 -3.87
CA PRO A 87 -34.10 2.40 -2.93
C PRO A 87 -32.80 3.17 -3.23
N TYR A 88 -32.94 4.46 -3.51
CA TYR A 88 -31.82 5.33 -3.87
C TYR A 88 -30.87 5.53 -2.69
N TYR A 89 -29.61 5.16 -2.88
CA TYR A 89 -28.51 5.42 -1.95
C TYR A 89 -27.35 6.09 -2.69
N SER A 90 -27.07 7.35 -2.35
CA SER A 90 -26.11 8.19 -3.08
C SER A 90 -24.65 7.75 -2.98
N PHE A 91 -24.33 6.82 -2.06
CA PHE A 91 -22.96 6.40 -1.76
C PHE A 91 -22.80 4.87 -1.65
N THR A 92 -23.88 4.12 -1.89
CA THR A 92 -23.86 2.66 -1.73
C THR A 92 -23.73 2.00 -3.09
N TYR A 93 -22.73 1.15 -3.22
CA TYR A 93 -22.48 0.34 -4.41
C TYR A 93 -22.91 -1.10 -4.12
N GLU A 94 -23.44 -1.80 -5.12
CA GLU A 94 -23.89 -3.18 -5.01
C GLU A 94 -23.28 -4.07 -6.09
N THR A 95 -23.04 -5.33 -5.74
CA THR A 95 -22.80 -6.41 -6.69
C THR A 95 -23.37 -7.73 -6.15
N ASP A 96 -23.51 -8.72 -7.01
CA ASP A 96 -23.96 -10.05 -6.64
C ASP A 96 -23.05 -11.15 -7.18
N ILE A 97 -22.83 -12.18 -6.36
CA ILE A 97 -22.02 -13.34 -6.72
C ILE A 97 -22.86 -14.60 -6.55
N LEU A 98 -22.92 -15.40 -7.62
CA LEU A 98 -23.57 -16.70 -7.59
C LEU A 98 -22.56 -17.82 -7.31
N PHE A 99 -22.49 -18.25 -6.05
CA PHE A 99 -21.63 -19.38 -5.67
C PHE A 99 -22.25 -20.71 -6.11
N GLN A 100 -21.55 -21.41 -7.01
CA GLN A 100 -21.96 -22.73 -7.52
C GLN A 100 -21.67 -23.87 -6.54
N ASN A 101 -20.72 -23.66 -5.64
CA ASN A 101 -20.29 -24.63 -4.63
C ASN A 101 -20.28 -23.95 -3.25
N THR A 102 -20.36 -24.75 -2.19
CA THR A 102 -20.05 -24.28 -0.83
C THR A 102 -18.59 -23.86 -0.75
N LEU A 103 -18.34 -22.68 -0.21
CA LEU A 103 -17.02 -22.21 0.19
C LEU A 103 -16.83 -22.50 1.68
N ASP A 104 -15.60 -22.82 2.10
CA ASP A 104 -15.29 -22.97 3.53
C ASP A 104 -15.31 -21.59 4.22
N ILE A 105 -14.51 -20.66 3.71
CA ILE A 105 -14.47 -19.26 4.15
C ILE A 105 -14.28 -18.37 2.92
N LEU A 106 -15.19 -17.40 2.74
CA LEU A 106 -15.06 -16.34 1.75
C LEU A 106 -14.23 -15.19 2.33
N CYS A 107 -13.18 -14.80 1.63
CA CYS A 107 -12.40 -13.61 1.90
C CYS A 107 -12.74 -12.55 0.85
N TYR A 108 -12.98 -11.32 1.28
CA TYR A 108 -13.23 -10.21 0.36
C TYR A 108 -12.80 -8.86 0.94
N TYR A 109 -12.50 -7.92 0.05
CA TYR A 109 -12.22 -6.52 0.37
C TYR A 109 -12.67 -5.61 -0.77
N PHE A 110 -12.74 -4.31 -0.52
CA PHE A 110 -13.16 -3.32 -1.50
C PHE A 110 -12.02 -2.38 -1.89
N SER A 111 -12.10 -1.86 -3.10
CA SER A 111 -11.28 -0.73 -3.54
C SER A 111 -12.12 0.26 -4.34
N ALA A 112 -11.66 1.50 -4.37
CA ALA A 112 -12.16 2.58 -5.20
C ALA A 112 -10.95 3.16 -5.94
N ARG A 113 -11.02 3.15 -7.27
CA ARG A 113 -9.91 3.54 -8.15
C ARG A 113 -10.30 4.64 -9.11
N GLU A 114 -9.35 5.54 -9.34
CA GLU A 114 -9.26 6.45 -10.50
C GLU A 114 -7.86 6.29 -11.12
N GLU A 115 -7.56 6.99 -12.22
CA GLU A 115 -6.32 6.84 -12.98
C GLU A 115 -5.06 6.86 -12.12
N SER A 116 -4.98 7.77 -11.14
CA SER A 116 -3.78 8.01 -10.33
C SER A 116 -3.97 7.79 -8.83
N LEU A 117 -5.17 7.40 -8.40
CA LEU A 117 -5.53 7.33 -6.99
C LEU A 117 -6.28 6.04 -6.69
N LEU A 118 -5.82 5.35 -5.65
CA LEU A 118 -6.43 4.13 -5.13
C LEU A 118 -6.76 4.31 -3.65
N VAL A 119 -8.01 4.02 -3.31
CA VAL A 119 -8.45 3.82 -1.93
C VAL A 119 -8.79 2.34 -1.80
N THR A 120 -8.20 1.64 -0.84
CA THR A 120 -8.41 0.20 -0.70
C THR A 120 -8.34 -0.24 0.75
N GLN A 121 -9.05 -1.32 1.05
CA GLN A 121 -8.81 -2.11 2.25
C GLN A 121 -7.73 -3.15 1.94
N SER A 122 -6.75 -3.27 2.82
CA SER A 122 -5.69 -4.26 2.63
C SER A 122 -6.12 -5.65 3.15
N PRO A 123 -5.78 -6.75 2.44
CA PRO A 123 -5.98 -8.09 2.96
C PRO A 123 -5.18 -8.32 4.24
N PHE A 124 -5.69 -9.18 5.12
CA PHE A 124 -5.05 -9.50 6.40
C PHE A 124 -4.11 -10.71 6.26
N ASN A 125 -2.83 -10.53 6.62
CA ASN A 125 -1.82 -11.60 6.67
C ASN A 125 -1.94 -12.39 7.99
N ALA A 126 -2.93 -13.29 8.04
CA ALA A 126 -3.32 -13.99 9.27
C ALA A 126 -2.22 -14.87 9.89
N ASP A 127 -1.34 -15.43 9.07
CA ASP A 127 -0.29 -16.34 9.53
C ASP A 127 1.01 -15.63 9.92
N ASP A 128 1.07 -14.29 9.79
CA ASP A 128 2.23 -13.45 10.12
C ASP A 128 3.52 -13.91 9.40
N ILE A 129 3.38 -14.40 8.16
CA ILE A 129 4.48 -14.94 7.35
C ILE A 129 5.24 -13.79 6.67
N PHE A 130 6.58 -13.88 6.66
CA PHE A 130 7.48 -12.95 5.97
C PHE A 130 8.44 -13.70 5.01
N PRO A 131 8.57 -13.28 3.74
CA PRO A 131 7.71 -12.29 3.07
C PRO A 131 6.26 -12.81 2.95
N PRO A 132 5.24 -11.94 3.10
CA PRO A 132 3.86 -12.32 2.86
C PRO A 132 3.67 -12.87 1.44
N PRO A 133 2.75 -13.84 1.25
CA PRO A 133 2.38 -14.28 -0.10
C PRO A 133 1.85 -13.11 -0.93
N THR A 134 2.13 -13.09 -2.23
CA THR A 134 1.77 -11.97 -3.12
C THR A 134 0.29 -11.60 -3.10
N TYR A 135 -0.59 -12.59 -2.96
CA TYR A 135 -2.05 -12.37 -2.89
C TYR A 135 -2.55 -11.75 -1.58
N SER A 136 -1.69 -11.62 -0.57
CA SER A 136 -2.04 -10.98 0.70
C SER A 136 -1.85 -9.46 0.66
N TYR A 137 -1.27 -8.92 -0.41
CA TYR A 137 -1.06 -7.49 -0.57
C TYR A 137 -2.25 -6.80 -1.25
N ALA A 138 -2.57 -5.59 -0.77
CA ALA A 138 -3.26 -4.62 -1.60
C ALA A 138 -2.22 -3.93 -2.48
N ASP A 139 -2.25 -4.26 -3.77
CA ASP A 139 -1.42 -3.63 -4.79
C ASP A 139 -1.85 -2.17 -5.01
N MET A 140 -0.86 -1.29 -5.07
CA MET A 140 -1.04 0.10 -5.47
C MET A 140 -1.14 0.20 -7.00
N ILE A 141 -1.47 1.39 -7.49
CA ILE A 141 -1.47 1.65 -8.92
C ILE A 141 -0.05 1.46 -9.45
N GLU A 142 0.05 0.76 -10.58
CA GLU A 142 1.33 0.54 -11.26
C GLU A 142 1.81 1.84 -11.90
N ASP A 143 3.11 2.13 -11.75
CA ASP A 143 3.78 3.25 -12.40
C ASP A 143 4.44 2.78 -13.72
N PRO A 144 4.32 3.55 -14.82
CA PRO A 144 4.89 3.16 -16.11
C PRO A 144 6.42 3.10 -16.09
N GLU A 145 6.98 1.98 -16.54
CA GLU A 145 8.44 1.85 -16.69
C GLU A 145 9.03 2.93 -17.61
N GLY A 146 10.11 3.56 -17.14
CA GLY A 146 10.92 4.53 -17.86
C GLY A 146 10.42 5.97 -17.77
N ASP A 147 9.36 6.25 -17.03
CA ASP A 147 8.83 7.61 -16.81
C ASP A 147 9.80 8.48 -15.98
N THR A 148 10.66 7.84 -15.19
CA THR A 148 11.71 8.51 -14.41
C THR A 148 13.00 8.77 -15.19
N LEU A 149 13.15 8.25 -16.42
CA LEU A 149 14.34 8.43 -17.25
C LEU A 149 14.28 9.69 -18.13
N PRO A 150 15.42 10.38 -18.36
CA PRO A 150 16.78 10.08 -17.89
C PRO A 150 17.10 10.72 -16.52
N GLY A 151 16.08 11.10 -15.74
CA GLY A 151 16.23 11.87 -14.51
C GLY A 151 16.79 11.08 -13.32
N THR A 152 16.72 9.75 -13.35
CA THR A 152 17.18 8.85 -12.28
C THR A 152 18.60 8.33 -12.47
N GLY A 153 19.24 7.95 -11.36
CA GLY A 153 20.59 7.37 -11.35
C GLY A 153 20.70 5.96 -11.95
N GLY A 154 19.57 5.32 -12.26
CA GLY A 154 19.47 3.98 -12.85
C GLY A 154 18.04 3.46 -12.80
N GLY A 155 17.76 2.41 -13.58
CA GLY A 155 16.42 1.79 -13.64
C GLY A 155 15.99 1.10 -12.33
N TRP A 156 16.91 0.84 -11.40
CA TRP A 156 16.57 0.34 -10.07
C TRP A 156 15.83 1.38 -9.20
N LEU A 157 15.86 2.67 -9.56
CA LEU A 157 15.08 3.72 -8.88
C LEU A 157 13.70 3.94 -9.52
N ASP A 158 13.43 3.25 -10.62
CA ASP A 158 12.19 3.31 -11.36
C ASP A 158 11.21 2.31 -10.74
N ILE A 159 10.50 2.74 -9.69
CA ILE A 159 9.54 1.89 -8.98
C ILE A 159 8.32 1.71 -9.86
N THR A 160 7.95 0.46 -10.14
CA THR A 160 6.85 0.14 -11.06
C THR A 160 5.63 -0.40 -10.32
N ARG A 161 5.83 -1.04 -9.18
CA ARG A 161 4.76 -1.58 -8.34
C ARG A 161 5.13 -1.50 -6.87
N SER A 162 4.10 -1.43 -6.03
CA SER A 162 4.23 -1.58 -4.59
C SER A 162 2.91 -2.04 -4.00
N GLY A 163 2.95 -2.62 -2.82
CA GLY A 163 1.74 -3.02 -2.11
C GLY A 163 1.96 -3.13 -0.62
N ILE A 164 0.86 -3.16 0.12
CA ILE A 164 0.88 -3.26 1.60
C ILE A 164 -0.08 -4.33 2.11
N THR A 165 0.32 -4.97 3.21
CA THR A 165 -0.51 -5.85 4.03
C THR A 165 -0.19 -5.66 5.50
N TYR A 166 -0.99 -6.25 6.38
CA TYR A 166 -0.82 -6.16 7.82
C TYR A 166 -1.25 -7.44 8.51
N SER A 167 -0.69 -7.67 9.69
CA SER A 167 -1.15 -8.64 10.68
C SER A 167 -1.53 -7.90 11.97
N ASP A 168 -1.83 -8.65 13.02
CA ASP A 168 -2.08 -8.08 14.35
C ASP A 168 -0.88 -7.30 14.92
N SER A 169 0.34 -7.61 14.46
CA SER A 169 1.57 -7.08 15.06
C SER A 169 2.52 -6.37 14.10
N ARG A 170 2.30 -6.49 12.79
CA ARG A 170 3.23 -6.00 11.75
C ARG A 170 2.48 -5.36 10.59
N ILE A 171 3.15 -4.37 9.99
CA ILE A 171 2.82 -3.86 8.65
C ILE A 171 3.88 -4.41 7.74
N TYR A 172 3.47 -4.84 6.55
CA TYR A 172 4.31 -5.41 5.53
C TYR A 172 4.16 -4.60 4.25
N ALA A 173 5.25 -4.47 3.52
CA ALA A 173 5.22 -3.88 2.20
C ALA A 173 6.13 -4.60 1.22
N TYR A 174 5.87 -4.39 -0.06
CA TYR A 174 6.82 -4.73 -1.10
C TYR A 174 6.96 -3.58 -2.08
N MET A 175 8.09 -3.55 -2.78
CA MET A 175 8.31 -2.71 -3.95
C MET A 175 8.89 -3.57 -5.09
N SER A 176 8.54 -3.22 -6.32
CA SER A 176 9.12 -3.70 -7.57
C SER A 176 9.72 -2.51 -8.32
N ASN A 177 10.78 -2.75 -9.09
CA ASN A 177 11.35 -1.75 -9.97
C ASN A 177 11.62 -2.34 -11.37
N ALA A 178 12.00 -1.47 -12.31
CA ALA A 178 12.22 -1.86 -13.71
C ALA A 178 13.30 -2.94 -13.91
N THR A 179 14.26 -3.08 -12.98
CA THR A 179 15.41 -3.98 -13.15
C THR A 179 15.36 -5.24 -12.29
N GLY A 180 14.53 -5.27 -11.25
CA GLY A 180 14.54 -6.30 -10.21
C GLY A 180 15.77 -6.29 -9.31
N GLU A 181 16.55 -5.20 -9.32
CA GLU A 181 17.79 -5.05 -8.55
C GLU A 181 17.65 -3.96 -7.49
N TRP A 182 18.24 -4.16 -6.31
CA TRP A 182 18.11 -3.22 -5.18
C TRP A 182 19.47 -2.77 -4.62
N PRO A 183 20.33 -2.13 -5.43
CA PRO A 183 21.62 -1.64 -4.96
C PRO A 183 21.40 -0.46 -4.00
N THR A 184 22.10 -0.42 -2.87
CA THR A 184 22.07 0.72 -1.93
C THR A 184 23.11 1.79 -2.25
N SER A 185 24.00 1.53 -3.21
CA SER A 185 25.02 2.48 -3.64
C SER A 185 25.51 2.23 -5.07
N GLN A 186 26.11 3.26 -5.66
CA GLN A 186 26.85 3.19 -6.91
C GLN A 186 28.19 3.91 -6.70
N GLY A 187 29.27 3.14 -6.62
CA GLY A 187 30.59 3.69 -6.29
C GLY A 187 30.68 4.10 -4.81
N TYR A 188 31.43 5.17 -4.52
CA TYR A 188 31.75 5.59 -3.14
C TYR A 188 30.97 6.83 -2.68
N ASP A 189 30.33 7.54 -3.60
CA ASP A 189 29.72 8.85 -3.38
C ASP A 189 28.22 8.89 -3.67
N THR A 190 27.67 7.88 -4.35
CA THR A 190 26.25 7.79 -4.67
C THR A 190 25.60 6.69 -3.85
N TYR A 191 24.55 7.06 -3.10
CA TYR A 191 23.78 6.16 -2.25
C TYR A 191 22.31 6.26 -2.60
N PHE A 192 21.60 5.15 -2.47
CA PHE A 192 20.20 5.02 -2.84
C PHE A 192 19.37 4.65 -1.61
N PHE A 193 18.22 5.31 -1.50
CA PHE A 193 17.23 5.05 -0.46
C PHE A 193 16.00 4.45 -1.14
N TYR A 194 15.56 3.31 -0.64
CA TYR A 194 14.27 2.73 -1.01
C TYR A 194 13.34 2.89 0.19
N CYS A 195 12.28 3.66 0.01
CA CYS A 195 11.42 4.12 1.09
C CYS A 195 9.98 3.81 0.74
N LEU A 196 9.30 3.04 1.58
CA LEU A 196 7.85 3.00 1.59
C LEU A 196 7.37 3.73 2.84
N GLY A 197 6.49 4.71 2.67
CA GLY A 197 6.13 5.61 3.75
C GLY A 197 4.63 5.75 3.93
N PHE A 198 4.22 5.87 5.18
CA PHE A 198 2.83 5.92 5.59
C PHE A 198 2.60 6.95 6.68
N ILE A 199 1.40 7.53 6.68
CA ILE A 199 0.93 8.48 7.70
C ILE A 199 -0.19 7.84 8.50
N ASP A 200 -0.12 7.99 9.82
CA ASP A 200 -1.24 7.73 10.72
C ASP A 200 -2.20 8.92 10.68
N THR A 201 -3.36 8.73 10.04
CA THR A 201 -4.39 9.76 9.92
C THR A 201 -5.26 9.92 11.17
N SER A 202 -5.08 9.08 12.19
CA SER A 202 -5.80 9.17 13.46
C SER A 202 -5.12 10.13 14.45
N SER A 203 -3.87 10.50 14.20
CA SER A 203 -3.09 11.40 15.07
C SER A 203 -3.24 12.86 14.67
N THR A 204 -3.30 13.75 15.67
CA THR A 204 -3.18 15.21 15.45
C THR A 204 -1.73 15.64 15.20
N ASN A 205 -0.76 14.77 15.46
CA ASN A 205 0.65 15.03 15.17
C ASN A 205 0.97 14.60 13.75
N VAL A 206 1.53 15.51 12.96
CA VAL A 206 1.89 15.24 11.57
C VAL A 206 3.24 14.54 11.50
N TRP A 207 3.23 13.23 11.77
CA TRP A 207 4.39 12.35 11.61
C TRP A 207 4.23 11.48 10.38
N PHE A 208 5.28 11.40 9.58
CA PHE A 208 5.42 10.47 8.47
C PHE A 208 6.36 9.35 8.90
N PHE A 209 5.92 8.11 8.76
CA PHE A 209 6.72 6.92 9.03
C PHE A 209 7.20 6.34 7.73
N SER A 210 8.40 5.76 7.70
CA SER A 210 8.90 5.09 6.51
C SER A 210 9.75 3.88 6.85
N MET A 211 9.45 2.77 6.19
CA MET A 211 10.34 1.61 6.10
C MET A 211 11.39 1.93 5.05
N VAL A 212 12.65 1.94 5.48
CA VAL A 212 13.78 2.38 4.67
C VAL A 212 14.77 1.23 4.53
N TYR A 213 15.07 0.86 3.28
CA TYR A 213 16.19 0.00 2.92
C TYR A 213 17.31 0.85 2.35
N VAL A 214 18.45 0.85 3.04
CA VAL A 214 19.62 1.70 2.74
C VAL A 214 20.85 1.15 3.45
N ASP A 215 22.04 1.36 2.89
CA ASP A 215 23.31 1.10 3.58
C ASP A 215 24.30 2.24 3.30
N ILE A 216 24.37 3.20 4.23
CA ILE A 216 25.36 4.28 4.21
C ILE A 216 26.23 4.17 5.47
N PRO A 217 27.51 3.80 5.34
CA PRO A 217 28.39 3.64 6.48
C PRO A 217 28.33 4.84 7.44
N PHE A 218 28.04 4.54 8.71
CA PHE A 218 27.96 5.51 9.81
C PHE A 218 26.84 6.56 9.74
N ILE A 219 26.03 6.58 8.68
CA ILE A 219 25.01 7.62 8.44
C ILE A 219 23.60 7.03 8.52
N ALA A 220 23.33 5.95 7.78
CA ALA A 220 22.01 5.36 7.67
C ALA A 220 22.10 3.85 7.46
N SER A 221 21.14 3.13 8.03
CA SER A 221 21.02 1.67 7.93
C SER A 221 19.55 1.31 7.74
N PRO A 222 19.21 0.08 7.32
CA PRO A 222 17.82 -0.30 7.17
C PRO A 222 17.05 -0.12 8.48
N GLY A 223 15.80 0.31 8.42
CA GLY A 223 14.98 0.50 9.61
C GLY A 223 13.70 1.28 9.38
N LEU A 224 12.95 1.40 10.47
CA LEU A 224 11.76 2.24 10.53
C LEU A 224 12.21 3.64 10.93
N TYR A 225 11.91 4.62 10.09
CA TYR A 225 12.23 6.01 10.30
C TYR A 225 10.96 6.82 10.55
N LYS A 226 11.13 7.91 11.30
CA LYS A 226 10.10 8.87 11.60
C LYS A 226 10.56 10.25 11.14
N LEU A 227 9.72 10.90 10.34
CA LEU A 227 9.89 12.23 9.80
C LEU A 227 8.83 13.17 10.39
N SER A 228 9.28 14.27 10.97
CA SER A 228 8.40 15.39 11.35
C SER A 228 8.07 16.23 10.13
N LEU A 229 6.78 16.41 9.82
CA LEU A 229 6.39 17.34 8.75
C LEU A 229 6.43 18.82 9.20
N ILE A 230 6.76 19.10 10.47
CA ILE A 230 6.86 20.46 11.01
C ILE A 230 8.27 21.01 10.87
N ASP A 231 9.26 20.24 11.31
CA ASP A 231 10.66 20.68 11.41
C ASP A 231 11.61 19.83 10.56
N THR A 232 11.08 18.90 9.76
CA THR A 232 11.83 17.99 8.88
C THR A 232 12.83 17.08 9.58
N SER A 233 12.74 16.96 10.91
CA SER A 233 13.58 16.03 11.67
C SER A 233 13.32 14.59 11.23
N PHE A 234 14.39 13.88 10.90
CA PHE A 234 14.35 12.51 10.40
C PHE A 234 15.27 11.64 11.25
N TYR A 235 14.70 10.65 11.93
CA TYR A 235 15.47 9.75 12.79
C TYR A 235 14.89 8.34 12.76
N ARG A 236 15.78 7.37 12.93
CA ARG A 236 15.44 5.95 13.02
C ARG A 236 14.81 5.67 14.38
N ILE A 237 13.70 4.94 14.38
CA ILE A 237 12.95 4.56 15.59
C ILE A 237 12.92 3.05 15.85
N GLY A 238 13.32 2.24 14.88
CA GLY A 238 13.34 0.79 15.03
C GLY A 238 14.01 0.06 13.88
N ASP A 239 14.18 -1.24 14.07
CA ASP A 239 14.61 -2.15 13.02
C ASP A 239 13.41 -2.52 12.12
N ILE A 240 13.71 -2.94 10.89
CA ILE A 240 12.76 -3.64 10.00
C ILE A 240 13.41 -4.96 9.61
N ASP A 241 12.57 -5.97 9.38
CA ASP A 241 12.98 -7.15 8.62
C ASP A 241 12.93 -6.77 7.13
N TYR A 242 13.85 -7.29 6.32
CA TYR A 242 13.78 -7.10 4.85
C TYR A 242 14.28 -8.35 4.14
N ASP A 243 13.72 -8.61 2.96
CA ASP A 243 14.15 -9.69 2.08
C ASP A 243 14.05 -9.27 0.62
N ILE A 244 14.94 -9.82 -0.22
CA ILE A 244 14.87 -9.63 -1.68
C ILE A 244 14.58 -11.00 -2.30
N SER A 245 13.31 -11.19 -2.68
CA SER A 245 12.80 -12.42 -3.26
C SER A 245 11.97 -12.13 -4.51
N ASP A 246 12.06 -12.99 -5.52
CA ASP A 246 11.33 -12.83 -6.79
C ASP A 246 11.48 -11.44 -7.42
N SER A 247 12.68 -10.86 -7.32
CA SER A 247 13.03 -9.51 -7.79
C SER A 247 12.34 -8.34 -7.07
N ASN A 248 11.58 -8.61 -6.00
CA ASN A 248 10.94 -7.62 -5.16
C ASN A 248 11.72 -7.37 -3.88
N LEU A 249 11.67 -6.14 -3.37
CA LEU A 249 12.12 -5.80 -2.02
C LEU A 249 10.92 -5.86 -1.07
N HIS A 250 10.97 -6.79 -0.12
CA HIS A 250 10.00 -6.93 0.95
C HIS A 250 10.53 -6.29 2.24
N MET A 251 9.65 -5.57 2.95
CA MET A 251 9.92 -4.90 4.22
C MET A 251 8.75 -5.06 5.20
#